data_AF-A0A7V0IXN0-F1
#
_entry.id   AF-A0A7V0IXN0-F1
#
_cell.length_a   1.000
_cell.length_b   1.000
_cell.length_c   1.000
_cell.angle_alpha   90.00
_cell.angle_beta   90.00
_cell.angle_gamma   90.00
#
_symmetry.space_group_name_H-M   'P 1'
#
loop_
_entity.id
_entity.type
_entity.pdbx_description
1 polymer ?
#
loop_
_entity_poly.entity_id
_entity_poly.type
_entity_poly.pdbx_seq_one_letter_code
_entity_poly.pdbx_strand_id
1 'polypeptide(L)'
;MNTTRSWKGQISVSAFWRKKMLSLKQSFRLYIKDSLRQTERRISRRRRRLQAILTAPGRKNVGLRLVIRAGSGKNLNMWIKRFMFLLLRFALIAKLFSCACKVGQKVSSGVIPFKHTPAIEKVFLKNLKSFCANELNFSSAETLRSKLIGKEINQLFTFLRHPGVPPTNNQAEQSIRSMVIFRKIIFGTRSEMGLRTHSILPSLILTARRQGELPRDFLQTLLTADTPTAQAALFNNSS
;
A
#
# COMPACT_ATOMS: atom_id res chain seq x y z
N MET A 1 -10.54 -34.87 14.65
CA MET A 1 -10.87 -33.70 15.51
C MET A 1 -10.00 -32.54 15.07
N ASN A 2 -10.61 -31.54 14.40
CA ASN A 2 -9.91 -30.41 13.80
C ASN A 2 -9.37 -29.46 14.86
N THR A 3 -8.07 -29.48 15.10
CA THR A 3 -7.37 -28.48 15.89
C THR A 3 -7.28 -27.19 15.08
N THR A 4 -8.16 -26.24 15.40
CA THR A 4 -8.01 -24.85 14.99
C THR A 4 -6.69 -24.33 15.56
N ARG A 5 -5.63 -24.30 14.73
CA ARG A 5 -4.37 -23.61 15.05
C ARG A 5 -4.73 -22.19 15.49
N SER A 6 -4.47 -21.90 16.76
CA SER A 6 -4.84 -20.64 17.40
C SER A 6 -3.85 -19.56 16.97
N TRP A 7 -4.22 -18.78 15.96
CA TRP A 7 -3.40 -17.68 15.42
C TRP A 7 -3.51 -16.41 16.27
N LYS A 8 -3.12 -16.48 17.55
CA LYS A 8 -3.08 -15.35 18.48
C LYS A 8 -1.87 -14.46 18.20
N GLY A 9 -1.99 -13.59 17.19
CA GLY A 9 -0.97 -12.59 16.87
C GLY A 9 -1.35 -11.59 15.78
N GLN A 10 -2.63 -11.49 15.43
CA GLN A 10 -3.06 -10.54 14.40
C GLN A 10 -3.01 -9.11 14.96
N ILE A 11 -2.00 -8.34 14.54
CA ILE A 11 -2.09 -6.88 14.54
C ILE A 11 -3.41 -6.53 13.86
N SER A 12 -4.30 -5.82 14.57
CA SER A 12 -5.65 -5.50 14.11
C SER A 12 -5.63 -5.05 12.65
N VAL A 13 -6.47 -5.67 11.81
CA VAL A 13 -6.68 -5.38 10.37
C VAL A 13 -6.82 -3.87 10.10
N SER A 14 -7.34 -3.15 11.10
CA SER A 14 -7.49 -1.71 11.12
C SER A 14 -6.16 -0.94 11.20
N ALA A 15 -5.13 -1.43 11.89
CA ALA A 15 -3.85 -0.75 12.12
C ALA A 15 -2.97 -0.74 10.87
N PHE A 16 -2.98 -1.80 10.07
CA PHE A 16 -2.20 -1.89 8.83
C PHE A 16 -2.68 -0.92 7.76
N TRP A 17 -3.97 -0.97 7.43
CA TRP A 17 -4.58 -0.01 6.51
C TRP A 17 -4.50 1.40 7.07
N ARG A 18 -4.65 1.60 8.39
CA ARG A 18 -4.36 2.90 9.01
C ARG A 18 -2.95 3.35 8.72
N LYS A 19 -1.92 2.51 8.84
CA LYS A 19 -0.51 2.89 8.62
C LYS A 19 -0.21 3.19 7.15
N LYS A 20 -0.69 2.37 6.20
CA LYS A 20 -0.58 2.67 4.76
C LYS A 20 -1.38 3.92 4.38
N MET A 21 -2.60 4.09 4.91
CA MET A 21 -3.39 5.31 4.71
C MET A 21 -2.78 6.53 5.38
N LEU A 22 -2.12 6.39 6.54
CA LEU A 22 -1.39 7.46 7.22
C LEU A 22 -0.19 7.89 6.38
N SER A 23 0.58 6.94 5.85
CA SER A 23 1.67 7.22 4.91
C SER A 23 1.16 7.91 3.64
N LEU A 24 0.08 7.40 3.04
CA LEU A 24 -0.58 8.04 1.89
C LEU A 24 -1.13 9.44 2.24
N LYS A 25 -1.76 9.62 3.41
CA LYS A 25 -2.21 10.93 3.91
C LYS A 25 -1.03 11.87 4.14
N GLN A 26 0.11 11.39 4.63
CA GLN A 26 1.33 12.17 4.85
C GLN A 26 1.90 12.63 3.51
N SER A 27 2.09 11.72 2.55
CA SER A 27 2.53 12.03 1.19
C SER A 27 1.56 12.98 0.48
N PHE A 28 0.27 12.83 0.71
CA PHE A 28 -0.76 13.70 0.16
C PHE A 28 -0.80 15.09 0.84
N ARG A 29 -0.54 15.16 2.15
CA ARG A 29 -0.39 16.43 2.88
C ARG A 29 0.85 17.21 2.41
N LEU A 30 1.94 16.50 2.12
CA LEU A 30 3.15 17.07 1.51
C LEU A 30 2.86 17.56 0.08
N TYR A 31 2.14 16.77 -0.72
CA TYR A 31 1.66 17.20 -2.04
C TYR A 31 0.85 18.50 -1.96
N ILE A 32 -0.03 18.62 -0.97
CA ILE A 32 -0.82 19.84 -0.81
C ILE A 32 0.03 21.03 -0.42
N LYS A 33 0.95 20.85 0.53
CA LYS A 33 1.90 21.91 0.90
C LYS A 33 2.76 22.35 -0.29
N ASP A 34 3.23 21.43 -1.11
CA ASP A 34 4.10 21.75 -2.24
C ASP A 34 3.33 22.33 -3.42
N SER A 35 2.12 21.85 -3.69
CA SER A 35 1.26 22.44 -4.72
C SER A 35 0.80 23.84 -4.32
N LEU A 36 0.43 24.08 -3.05
CA LEU A 36 0.12 25.42 -2.53
C LEU A 36 1.33 26.36 -2.64
N ARG A 37 2.52 25.90 -2.23
CA ARG A 37 3.77 26.66 -2.40
C ARG A 37 4.10 26.96 -3.86
N GLN A 38 3.83 26.04 -4.79
CA GLN A 38 4.01 26.28 -6.22
C GLN A 38 3.03 27.33 -6.76
N THR A 39 1.76 27.29 -6.34
CA THR A 39 0.79 28.34 -6.68
C THR A 39 1.17 29.69 -6.10
N GLU A 40 1.60 29.76 -4.84
CA GLU A 40 2.11 30.99 -4.22
C GLU A 40 3.31 31.54 -4.99
N ARG A 41 4.31 30.70 -5.31
CA ARG A 41 5.47 31.11 -6.12
C ARG A 41 5.05 31.65 -7.49
N ARG A 42 4.06 31.04 -8.16
CA ARG A 42 3.53 31.52 -9.45
C ARG A 42 2.79 32.85 -9.30
N ILE A 43 1.99 33.01 -8.23
CA ILE A 43 1.32 34.27 -7.89
C ILE A 43 2.36 35.35 -7.60
N SER A 44 3.36 35.09 -6.76
CA SER A 44 4.44 36.03 -6.43
C SER A 44 5.28 36.43 -7.64
N ARG A 45 5.59 35.52 -8.57
CA ARG A 45 6.29 35.85 -9.84
C ARG A 45 5.42 36.72 -10.75
N ARG A 46 4.12 36.44 -10.84
CA ARG A 46 3.17 37.27 -11.60
C ARG A 46 2.95 38.64 -10.97
N ARG A 47 2.89 38.73 -9.65
CA ARG A 47 2.81 39.99 -8.89
C ARG A 47 4.04 40.85 -9.15
N ARG A 48 5.25 40.27 -9.11
CA ARG A 48 6.50 40.95 -9.49
C ARG A 48 6.50 41.46 -10.94
N ARG A 49 6.02 40.66 -11.90
CA ARG A 49 5.89 41.08 -13.31
C ARG A 49 4.87 42.21 -13.49
N LEU A 50 3.72 42.14 -12.83
CA LEU A 50 2.72 43.20 -12.86
C LEU A 50 3.21 44.48 -12.18
N GLN A 51 3.92 44.37 -11.05
CA GLN A 51 4.56 45.49 -10.37
C GLN A 51 5.56 46.19 -11.31
N ALA A 52 6.41 45.42 -12.00
CA ALA A 52 7.38 45.93 -12.96
C ALA A 52 6.73 46.63 -14.17
N ILE A 53 5.58 46.13 -14.64
CA ILE A 53 4.79 46.78 -15.71
C ILE A 53 4.16 48.09 -15.22
N LEU A 54 3.70 48.15 -13.96
CA LEU A 54 3.08 49.34 -13.37
C LEU A 54 4.10 50.44 -13.03
N THR A 55 5.34 50.07 -12.70
CA THR A 55 6.44 51.03 -12.44
C THR A 55 7.18 51.47 -13.71
N ALA A 56 6.84 50.92 -14.88
CA ALA A 56 7.44 51.34 -16.14
C ALA A 56 6.85 52.69 -16.61
N PRO A 57 7.68 53.68 -16.97
CA PRO A 57 7.20 54.99 -17.40
C PRO A 57 6.36 54.89 -18.69
N GLY A 58 5.15 55.45 -18.68
CA GLY A 58 4.37 55.71 -19.90
C GLY A 58 3.13 54.85 -20.20
N ARG A 59 2.62 53.97 -19.30
CA ARG A 59 1.41 53.15 -19.60
C ARG A 59 0.40 53.07 -18.44
N LYS A 60 -0.34 54.16 -18.16
CA LYS A 60 -1.34 54.20 -17.07
C LYS A 60 -2.63 53.40 -17.34
N ASN A 61 -3.00 53.15 -18.61
CA ASN A 61 -4.29 52.52 -18.96
C ASN A 61 -4.25 51.03 -19.32
N VAL A 62 -3.07 50.40 -19.41
CA VAL A 62 -2.92 48.97 -19.75
C VAL A 62 -3.00 48.08 -18.48
N GLY A 63 -2.66 48.64 -17.32
CA GLY A 63 -2.61 47.92 -16.04
C GLY A 63 -3.97 47.40 -15.54
N LEU A 64 -5.04 48.20 -15.64
CA LEU A 64 -6.36 47.82 -15.13
C LEU A 64 -6.97 46.64 -15.92
N ARG A 65 -6.81 46.64 -17.25
CA ARG A 65 -7.34 45.58 -18.14
C ARG A 65 -6.64 44.24 -17.91
N LEU A 66 -5.34 44.26 -17.58
CA LEU A 66 -4.57 43.06 -17.25
C LEU A 66 -4.88 42.53 -15.84
N VAL A 67 -5.13 43.42 -14.86
CA VAL A 67 -5.49 43.02 -13.48
C VAL A 67 -6.84 42.31 -13.45
N ILE A 68 -7.84 42.80 -14.18
CA ILE A 68 -9.17 42.17 -14.28
C ILE A 68 -9.08 40.80 -15.00
N ARG A 69 -8.19 40.66 -16.00
CA ARG A 69 -7.98 39.39 -16.72
C ARG A 69 -7.09 38.39 -15.94
N ALA A 70 -6.21 38.88 -15.07
CA ALA A 70 -5.34 38.07 -14.21
C ALA A 70 -6.03 37.55 -12.93
N GLY A 71 -7.11 38.19 -12.49
CA GLY A 71 -7.92 37.81 -11.32
C GLY A 71 -8.99 36.74 -11.58
N SER A 72 -8.89 35.95 -12.65
CA SER A 72 -9.90 34.92 -12.89
C SER A 72 -9.67 33.71 -11.96
N GLY A 73 -10.38 33.67 -10.84
CA GLY A 73 -10.48 32.55 -9.89
C GLY A 73 -10.91 31.20 -10.50
N LYS A 74 -11.09 31.13 -11.82
CA LYS A 74 -11.32 29.92 -12.61
C LYS A 74 -10.22 28.86 -12.40
N ASN A 75 -8.96 29.27 -12.23
CA ASN A 75 -7.85 28.33 -12.03
C ASN A 75 -7.82 27.72 -10.62
N LEU A 76 -8.15 28.51 -9.59
CA LEU A 76 -8.22 28.03 -8.20
C LEU A 76 -9.43 27.10 -8.03
N ASN A 77 -10.59 27.46 -8.58
CA ASN A 77 -11.76 26.59 -8.60
C ASN A 77 -11.52 25.29 -9.37
N MET A 78 -10.80 25.32 -10.50
CA MET A 78 -10.43 24.10 -11.23
C MET A 78 -9.48 23.21 -10.42
N TRP A 79 -8.50 23.79 -9.72
CA TRP A 79 -7.57 23.03 -8.88
C TRP A 79 -8.27 22.44 -7.65
N ILE A 80 -9.14 23.20 -6.98
CA ILE A 80 -9.97 22.72 -5.88
C ILE A 80 -10.89 21.59 -6.36
N LYS A 81 -11.56 21.74 -7.50
CA LYS A 81 -12.42 20.69 -8.08
C LYS A 81 -11.62 19.41 -8.38
N ARG A 82 -10.44 19.52 -9.03
CA ARG A 82 -9.57 18.35 -9.29
C ARG A 82 -9.05 17.70 -8.01
N PHE A 83 -8.71 18.52 -7.01
CA PHE A 83 -8.24 18.06 -5.71
C PHE A 83 -9.34 17.32 -4.93
N MET A 84 -10.53 17.92 -4.82
CA MET A 84 -11.68 17.29 -4.17
C MET A 84 -12.07 15.98 -4.86
N PHE A 85 -12.02 15.96 -6.20
CA PHE A 85 -12.31 14.75 -6.98
C PHE A 85 -11.30 13.63 -6.71
N LEU A 86 -10.00 13.96 -6.64
CA LEU A 86 -8.94 13.01 -6.27
C LEU A 86 -9.16 12.47 -4.86
N LEU A 87 -9.45 13.35 -3.90
CA LEU A 87 -9.66 13.00 -2.49
C LEU A 87 -10.88 12.10 -2.30
N LEU A 88 -11.99 12.40 -2.97
CA LEU A 88 -13.19 11.56 -2.98
C LEU A 88 -12.90 10.17 -3.52
N ARG A 89 -12.17 10.05 -4.64
CA ARG A 89 -11.79 8.75 -5.22
C ARG A 89 -10.93 7.93 -4.27
N PHE A 90 -9.93 8.54 -3.65
CA PHE A 90 -9.11 7.85 -2.65
C PHE A 90 -9.95 7.38 -1.45
N ALA A 91 -10.89 8.19 -0.98
CA ALA A 91 -11.79 7.81 0.11
C ALA A 91 -12.69 6.63 -0.27
N LEU A 92 -13.20 6.60 -1.52
CA LEU A 92 -14.02 5.49 -2.03
C LEU A 92 -13.22 4.19 -2.12
N ILE A 93 -12.00 4.24 -2.67
CA ILE A 93 -11.11 3.08 -2.74
C ILE A 93 -10.80 2.55 -1.33
N ALA A 94 -10.50 3.44 -0.39
CA ALA A 94 -10.26 3.04 0.99
C ALA A 94 -11.48 2.41 1.66
N LYS A 95 -12.68 2.97 1.42
CA LYS A 95 -13.94 2.42 1.91
C LYS A 95 -14.20 1.03 1.32
N LEU A 96 -13.93 0.85 0.03
CA LEU A 96 -14.04 -0.45 -0.66
C LEU A 96 -13.14 -1.50 -0.01
N PHE A 97 -11.85 -1.19 0.20
CA PHE A 97 -10.94 -2.13 0.85
C PHE A 97 -11.29 -2.40 2.32
N SER A 98 -11.81 -1.41 3.04
CA SER A 98 -12.32 -1.60 4.40
C SER A 98 -13.52 -2.56 4.42
N CYS A 99 -14.47 -2.39 3.49
CA CYS A 99 -15.58 -3.32 3.32
C CYS A 99 -15.11 -4.72 2.92
N ALA A 100 -14.17 -4.82 1.98
CA ALA A 100 -13.58 -6.09 1.56
C ALA A 100 -12.94 -6.84 2.74
N CYS A 101 -12.22 -6.13 3.62
CA CYS A 101 -11.65 -6.71 4.84
C CYS A 101 -12.73 -7.23 5.81
N LYS A 102 -13.81 -6.46 6.02
CA LYS A 102 -14.94 -6.88 6.86
C LYS A 102 -15.63 -8.12 6.30
N VAL A 103 -15.82 -8.17 4.97
CA VAL A 103 -16.36 -9.36 4.31
C VAL A 103 -15.42 -10.54 4.47
N GLY A 104 -14.12 -10.36 4.27
CA GLY A 104 -13.12 -11.41 4.50
C GLY A 104 -13.20 -11.98 5.91
N GLN A 105 -13.36 -11.14 6.92
CA GLN A 105 -13.57 -11.58 8.31
C GLN A 105 -14.85 -12.40 8.46
N LYS A 106 -15.97 -11.98 7.86
CA LYS A 106 -17.25 -12.71 7.89
C LYS A 106 -17.18 -14.06 7.16
N VAL A 107 -16.42 -14.14 6.08
CA VAL A 107 -16.15 -15.40 5.36
C VAL A 107 -15.28 -16.31 6.23
N SER A 108 -14.22 -15.78 6.84
CA SER A 108 -13.36 -16.55 7.76
C SER A 108 -14.10 -17.03 9.01
N SER A 109 -15.09 -16.28 9.50
CA SER A 109 -15.93 -16.67 10.64
C SER A 109 -17.12 -17.56 10.28
N GLY A 110 -17.27 -17.95 9.00
CA GLY A 110 -18.38 -18.79 8.54
C GLY A 110 -19.75 -18.11 8.45
N VAL A 111 -19.83 -16.79 8.67
CA VAL A 111 -21.10 -16.03 8.59
C VAL A 111 -21.57 -15.90 7.14
N ILE A 112 -20.64 -15.76 6.20
CA ILE A 112 -20.94 -15.74 4.77
C ILE A 112 -20.49 -17.06 4.17
N PRO A 113 -21.42 -17.87 3.60
CA PRO A 113 -21.05 -19.09 2.91
C PRO A 113 -20.14 -18.80 1.72
N PHE A 114 -19.15 -19.66 1.50
CA PHE A 114 -18.18 -19.52 0.42
C PHE A 114 -18.84 -19.49 -0.98
N LYS A 115 -20.01 -20.11 -1.13
CA LYS A 115 -20.81 -20.08 -2.37
C LYS A 115 -21.12 -18.67 -2.88
N HIS A 116 -21.22 -17.67 -1.99
CA HIS A 116 -21.53 -16.29 -2.36
C HIS A 116 -20.29 -15.43 -2.66
N THR A 117 -19.08 -15.91 -2.37
CA THR A 117 -17.86 -15.11 -2.53
C THR A 117 -17.55 -14.71 -3.99
N PRO A 118 -17.85 -15.52 -5.04
CA PRO A 118 -17.58 -15.10 -6.41
C PRO A 118 -18.45 -13.92 -6.86
N ALA A 119 -19.71 -13.86 -6.40
CA ALA A 119 -20.60 -12.74 -6.71
C ALA A 119 -20.12 -11.45 -6.03
N ILE A 120 -19.66 -11.56 -4.78
CA ILE A 120 -19.09 -10.44 -4.03
C ILE A 120 -17.80 -9.92 -4.70
N GLU A 121 -16.92 -10.83 -5.12
CA GLU A 121 -15.68 -10.49 -5.83
C GLU A 121 -15.97 -9.69 -7.10
N LYS A 122 -16.96 -10.12 -7.90
CA LYS A 122 -17.40 -9.39 -9.10
C LYS A 122 -17.84 -7.96 -8.79
N VAL A 123 -18.60 -7.76 -7.70
CA VAL A 123 -19.04 -6.42 -7.27
C VAL A 123 -17.85 -5.55 -6.86
N PHE A 124 -16.90 -6.08 -6.09
CA PHE A 124 -15.71 -5.32 -5.71
C PHE A 124 -14.84 -4.95 -6.91
N LEU A 125 -14.64 -5.88 -7.85
CA LEU A 125 -13.89 -5.61 -9.08
C LEU A 125 -14.55 -4.55 -9.94
N LYS A 126 -15.89 -4.60 -10.09
CA LYS A 126 -16.66 -3.59 -10.84
C LYS A 126 -16.49 -2.20 -10.22
N ASN A 127 -16.64 -2.10 -8.89
CA ASN A 127 -16.50 -0.84 -8.17
C ASN A 127 -15.06 -0.30 -8.24
N LEU A 128 -14.06 -1.17 -8.10
CA LEU A 128 -12.65 -0.79 -8.19
C LEU A 128 -12.31 -0.23 -9.58
N LYS A 129 -12.75 -0.92 -10.66
CA LYS A 129 -12.57 -0.45 -12.04
C LYS A 129 -13.26 0.89 -12.27
N SER A 130 -14.47 1.10 -11.73
CA SER A 130 -15.18 2.38 -11.82
C SER A 130 -14.42 3.51 -11.12
N PHE A 131 -13.89 3.28 -9.92
CA PHE A 131 -13.13 4.31 -9.18
C PHE A 131 -11.79 4.65 -9.84
N CYS A 132 -11.17 3.67 -10.51
CA CYS A 132 -9.90 3.80 -11.20
C CYS A 132 -10.04 4.09 -12.71
N ALA A 133 -11.23 4.42 -13.21
CA ALA A 133 -11.48 4.55 -14.65
C ALA A 133 -10.65 5.63 -15.34
N ASN A 134 -10.49 6.80 -14.71
CA ASN A 134 -9.75 7.92 -15.31
C ASN A 134 -8.34 8.02 -14.76
N GLU A 135 -7.41 8.38 -15.63
CA GLU A 135 -6.03 8.71 -15.30
C GLU A 135 -5.93 9.89 -14.33
N LEU A 136 -4.86 9.86 -13.54
CA LEU A 136 -4.56 10.86 -12.53
C LEU A 136 -3.31 11.65 -12.97
N ASN A 137 -3.38 12.98 -12.89
CA ASN A 137 -2.24 13.83 -13.27
C ASN A 137 -1.02 13.70 -12.34
N PHE A 138 -1.14 12.96 -11.23
CA PHE A 138 -0.08 12.83 -10.24
C PHE A 138 0.59 11.47 -10.36
N SER A 139 1.87 11.45 -10.72
CA SER A 139 2.64 10.24 -11.04
C SER A 139 2.54 9.12 -9.98
N SER A 140 2.67 9.42 -8.69
CA SER A 140 2.57 8.38 -7.65
C SER A 140 1.14 7.83 -7.50
N ALA A 141 0.12 8.68 -7.66
CA ALA A 141 -1.28 8.24 -7.61
C ALA A 141 -1.62 7.43 -8.86
N GLU A 142 -1.09 7.81 -10.02
CA GLU A 142 -1.24 7.09 -11.27
C GLU A 142 -0.55 5.72 -11.22
N THR A 143 0.64 5.65 -10.62
CA THR A 143 1.36 4.39 -10.36
C THR A 143 0.54 3.45 -9.46
N LEU A 144 -0.12 4.00 -8.43
CA LEU A 144 -1.01 3.21 -7.60
C LEU A 144 -2.25 2.74 -8.38
N ARG A 145 -2.89 3.65 -9.14
CA ARG A 145 -4.04 3.33 -9.99
C ARG A 145 -3.71 2.21 -10.97
N SER A 146 -2.60 2.32 -11.70
CA SER A 146 -2.16 1.37 -12.70
C SER A 146 -1.87 -0.01 -12.09
N LYS A 147 -1.31 -0.07 -10.88
CA LYS A 147 -1.15 -1.33 -10.13
C LYS A 147 -2.49 -1.94 -9.71
N LEU A 148 -3.43 -1.12 -9.23
CA LEU A 148 -4.75 -1.59 -8.79
C LEU A 148 -5.62 -2.15 -9.93
N ILE A 149 -5.44 -1.67 -11.16
CA ILE A 149 -6.18 -2.15 -12.34
C ILE A 149 -5.35 -3.08 -13.25
N GLY A 150 -4.06 -3.23 -12.95
CA GLY A 150 -3.11 -3.96 -13.77
C GLY A 150 -3.11 -5.46 -13.49
N LYS A 151 -1.96 -6.09 -13.70
CA LYS A 151 -1.77 -7.55 -13.59
C LYS A 151 -2.11 -8.11 -12.20
N GLU A 152 -1.96 -7.30 -11.16
CA GLU A 152 -2.15 -7.71 -9.76
C GLU A 152 -3.63 -7.64 -9.30
N ILE A 153 -4.55 -7.13 -10.13
CA ILE A 153 -5.96 -6.93 -9.73
C ILE A 153 -6.60 -8.23 -9.20
N ASN A 154 -6.28 -9.36 -9.83
CA ASN A 154 -6.80 -10.66 -9.43
C ASN A 154 -6.26 -11.09 -8.05
N GLN A 155 -5.07 -10.64 -7.66
CA GLN A 155 -4.46 -11.04 -6.38
C GLN A 155 -5.06 -10.31 -5.17
N LEU A 156 -5.73 -9.17 -5.39
CA LEU A 156 -6.30 -8.34 -4.32
C LEU A 156 -7.41 -9.07 -3.52
N PHE A 157 -8.19 -9.93 -4.18
CA PHE A 157 -9.34 -10.62 -3.60
C PHE A 157 -9.13 -12.12 -3.42
N THR A 158 -7.87 -12.58 -3.34
CA THR A 158 -7.50 -14.00 -3.20
C THR A 158 -8.20 -14.69 -2.01
N PHE A 159 -8.46 -13.97 -0.93
CA PHE A 159 -9.20 -14.46 0.24
C PHE A 159 -10.66 -14.85 -0.03
N LEU A 160 -11.25 -14.39 -1.14
CA LEU A 160 -12.58 -14.78 -1.60
C LEU A 160 -12.55 -16.07 -2.45
N ARG A 161 -11.37 -16.48 -2.92
CA ARG A 161 -11.17 -17.68 -3.77
C ARG A 161 -10.52 -18.85 -3.05
N HIS A 162 -9.78 -18.57 -1.97
CA HIS A 162 -9.17 -19.61 -1.14
C HIS A 162 -9.59 -19.42 0.33
N PRO A 163 -10.27 -20.40 0.94
CA PRO A 163 -10.60 -20.33 2.36
C PRO A 163 -9.32 -20.34 3.20
N GLY A 164 -9.35 -19.65 4.35
CA GLY A 164 -8.21 -19.57 5.26
C GLY A 164 -7.15 -18.50 4.91
N VAL A 165 -7.21 -17.90 3.72
CA VAL A 165 -6.32 -16.78 3.35
C VAL A 165 -6.84 -15.49 3.98
N PRO A 166 -6.02 -14.74 4.76
CA PRO A 166 -6.45 -13.47 5.33
C PRO A 166 -6.60 -12.38 4.25
N PRO A 167 -7.51 -11.41 4.42
CA PRO A 167 -7.73 -10.31 3.47
C PRO A 167 -6.59 -9.27 3.43
N THR A 168 -5.54 -9.45 4.24
CA THR A 168 -4.42 -8.50 4.37
C THR A 168 -3.08 -9.20 4.23
N ASN A 169 -2.09 -8.52 3.66
CA ASN A 169 -0.72 -9.02 3.54
C ASN A 169 0.12 -8.92 4.83
N ASN A 170 -0.51 -8.58 5.97
CA ASN A 170 0.20 -8.33 7.24
C ASN A 170 1.11 -9.48 7.64
N GLN A 171 0.67 -10.72 7.41
CA GLN A 171 1.44 -11.92 7.73
C GLN A 171 2.72 -12.00 6.90
N ALA A 172 2.63 -11.80 5.58
CA ALA A 172 3.82 -11.84 4.74
C ALA A 172 4.77 -10.69 5.10
N GLU A 173 4.24 -9.46 5.26
CA GLU A 173 5.03 -8.30 5.67
C GLU A 173 5.72 -8.49 7.03
N GLN A 174 5.02 -9.08 8.01
CA GLN A 174 5.58 -9.38 9.31
C GLN A 174 6.68 -10.44 9.21
N SER A 175 6.48 -11.46 8.38
CA SER A 175 7.45 -12.54 8.21
C SER A 175 8.78 -12.07 7.59
N ILE A 176 8.74 -11.08 6.69
CA ILE A 176 9.95 -10.51 6.09
C ILE A 176 10.62 -9.45 6.98
N ARG A 177 9.88 -8.87 7.94
CA ARG A 177 10.33 -7.72 8.74
C ARG A 177 11.60 -8.02 9.54
N SER A 178 11.68 -9.19 10.16
CA SER A 178 12.87 -9.59 10.93
C SER A 178 14.13 -9.60 10.06
N MET A 179 14.04 -10.12 8.84
CA MET A 179 15.16 -10.14 7.88
C MET A 179 15.56 -8.75 7.41
N VAL A 180 14.59 -7.89 7.12
CA VAL A 180 14.85 -6.50 6.69
C VAL A 180 15.51 -5.70 7.81
N ILE A 181 15.03 -5.85 9.04
CA ILE A 181 15.64 -5.21 10.23
C ILE A 181 17.06 -5.72 10.43
N PHE A 182 17.26 -7.04 10.40
CA PHE A 182 18.57 -7.65 10.55
C PHE A 182 19.56 -7.09 9.52
N ARG A 183 19.21 -7.10 8.22
CA ARG A 183 20.06 -6.54 7.15
C ARG A 183 20.38 -5.07 7.35
N LYS A 184 19.45 -4.29 7.90
CA LYS A 184 19.66 -2.88 8.20
C LYS A 184 20.66 -2.69 9.35
N ILE A 185 20.63 -3.54 10.37
CA ILE A 185 21.53 -3.48 11.53
C ILE A 185 22.95 -3.88 11.12
N ILE A 186 23.10 -4.96 10.35
CA ILE A 186 24.41 -5.49 9.96
C ILE A 186 25.00 -4.81 8.71
N PHE A 187 24.30 -3.84 8.12
CA PHE A 187 24.65 -3.18 6.85
C PHE A 187 24.82 -4.13 5.65
N GLY A 188 24.18 -5.30 5.70
CA GLY A 188 24.27 -6.34 4.68
C GLY A 188 25.60 -7.10 4.70
N THR A 189 25.80 -7.95 3.69
CA THR A 189 27.00 -8.79 3.56
C THR A 189 27.64 -8.57 2.20
N ARG A 190 28.98 -8.49 2.16
CA ARG A 190 29.74 -8.22 0.93
C ARG A 190 30.35 -9.47 0.27
N SER A 191 30.34 -10.61 0.96
CA SER A 191 30.84 -11.87 0.42
C SER A 191 29.71 -12.69 -0.21
N GLU A 192 30.02 -13.37 -1.32
CA GLU A 192 29.10 -14.28 -2.01
C GLU A 192 28.61 -15.40 -1.08
N MET A 193 29.53 -15.99 -0.30
CA MET A 193 29.19 -17.01 0.70
C MET A 193 28.19 -16.46 1.73
N GLY A 194 28.40 -15.25 2.24
CA GLY A 194 27.49 -14.65 3.21
C GLY A 194 26.13 -14.31 2.62
N LEU A 195 26.06 -13.91 1.35
CA LEU A 195 24.79 -13.71 0.63
C LEU A 195 24.01 -15.02 0.50
N ARG A 196 24.68 -16.13 0.15
CA ARG A 196 24.07 -17.47 0.09
C ARG A 196 23.59 -17.94 1.46
N THR A 197 24.40 -17.78 2.49
CA THR A 197 24.00 -18.11 3.87
C THR A 197 22.77 -17.30 4.30
N HIS A 198 22.71 -16.01 3.93
CA HIS A 198 21.56 -15.15 4.22
C HIS A 198 20.32 -15.41 3.35
N SER A 199 20.43 -16.11 2.23
CA SER A 199 19.25 -16.55 1.48
C SER A 199 18.67 -17.84 2.06
N ILE A 200 19.52 -18.72 2.59
CA ILE A 200 19.13 -20.06 3.08
C ILE A 200 18.67 -20.02 4.54
N LEU A 201 19.52 -19.56 5.48
CA LEU A 201 19.26 -19.71 6.92
C LEU A 201 17.96 -19.03 7.38
N PRO A 202 17.66 -17.77 6.99
CA PRO A 202 16.40 -17.15 7.40
C PRO A 202 15.17 -17.87 6.85
N SER A 203 15.26 -18.46 5.64
CA SER A 203 14.17 -19.24 5.05
C SER A 203 13.87 -20.48 5.89
N LEU A 204 14.91 -21.22 6.29
CA LEU A 204 14.77 -22.40 7.14
C LEU A 204 14.21 -22.05 8.52
N ILE A 205 14.77 -21.02 9.17
CA ILE A 205 14.32 -20.55 10.49
C ILE A 205 12.85 -20.09 10.44
N LEU A 206 12.46 -19.33 9.41
CA LEU A 206 11.08 -18.86 9.26
C LEU A 206 10.12 -20.02 9.01
N THR A 207 10.57 -21.05 8.28
CA THR A 207 9.76 -22.25 8.01
C THR A 207 9.58 -23.08 9.28
N ALA A 208 10.66 -23.35 10.03
CA ALA A 208 10.60 -24.04 11.32
C ALA A 208 9.61 -23.34 12.29
N ARG A 209 9.74 -22.01 12.43
CA ARG A 209 8.80 -21.23 13.26
C ARG A 209 7.35 -21.33 12.81
N ARG A 210 7.08 -21.39 11.51
CA ARG A 210 5.73 -21.54 10.96
C ARG A 210 5.13 -22.91 11.23
N GLN A 211 5.97 -23.93 11.35
CA GLN A 211 5.56 -25.29 11.68
C GLN A 211 5.42 -25.52 13.18
N GLY A 212 5.80 -24.55 14.01
CA GLY A 212 5.73 -24.62 15.46
C GLY A 212 7.01 -25.13 16.11
N GLU A 213 8.06 -25.38 15.32
CA GLU A 213 9.34 -25.89 15.79
C GLU A 213 10.23 -24.77 16.35
N LEU A 214 10.99 -25.10 17.39
CA LEU A 214 12.01 -24.21 17.94
C LEU A 214 13.20 -24.16 16.98
N PRO A 215 13.60 -22.97 16.48
CA PRO A 215 14.67 -22.87 15.49
C PRO A 215 16.00 -23.44 15.95
N ARG A 216 16.30 -23.38 17.24
CA ARG A 216 17.54 -23.93 17.82
C ARG A 216 17.58 -25.45 17.63
N ASP A 217 16.50 -26.11 17.97
CA ASP A 217 16.40 -27.57 17.95
C ASP A 217 16.41 -28.06 16.50
N PHE A 218 15.68 -27.39 15.61
CA PHE A 218 15.74 -27.67 14.18
C PHE A 218 17.17 -27.48 13.60
N LEU A 219 17.87 -26.40 13.95
CA LEU A 219 19.23 -26.16 13.48
C LEU A 219 20.21 -27.20 14.04
N GLN A 220 20.01 -27.66 15.27
CA GLN A 220 20.79 -28.76 15.83
C GLN A 220 20.57 -30.03 15.01
N THR A 221 19.32 -30.43 14.79
CA THR A 221 18.99 -31.59 13.94
C THR A 221 19.55 -31.45 12.53
N LEU A 222 19.46 -30.27 11.91
CA LEU A 222 19.98 -30.01 10.58
C LEU A 222 21.51 -30.20 10.48
N LEU A 223 22.24 -29.92 11.56
CA LEU A 223 23.70 -30.00 11.60
C LEU A 223 24.22 -31.36 12.08
N THR A 224 23.42 -32.11 12.85
CA THR A 224 23.87 -33.36 13.49
C THR A 224 23.22 -34.62 12.92
N ALA A 225 22.07 -34.51 12.26
CA ALA A 225 21.33 -35.65 11.70
C ALA A 225 21.51 -35.76 10.17
N ASP A 226 21.04 -36.86 9.62
CA ASP A 226 20.94 -37.08 8.18
C ASP A 226 19.84 -36.22 7.55
N THR A 227 19.99 -35.91 6.25
CA THR A 227 19.06 -35.06 5.48
C THR A 227 17.59 -35.48 5.58
N PRO A 228 17.23 -36.78 5.49
CA PRO A 228 15.84 -37.24 5.67
C PRO A 228 15.26 -36.87 7.03
N THR A 229 16.01 -37.08 8.11
CA THR A 229 15.58 -36.76 9.47
C THR A 229 15.41 -35.26 9.68
N ALA A 230 16.31 -34.43 9.12
CA ALA A 230 16.16 -32.97 9.16
C ALA A 230 14.96 -32.47 8.36
N GLN A 231 14.64 -33.10 7.22
CA GLN A 231 13.44 -32.78 6.44
C GLN A 231 12.17 -33.18 7.19
N ALA A 232 12.15 -34.38 7.77
CA ALA A 232 11.05 -34.85 8.62
C ALA A 232 10.82 -33.86 9.76
N ALA A 233 11.85 -33.48 10.51
CA ALA A 233 11.76 -32.50 11.58
C ALA A 233 11.12 -31.16 11.16
N LEU A 234 11.24 -30.76 9.90
CA LEU A 234 10.61 -29.55 9.37
C LEU A 234 9.18 -29.77 8.85
N PHE A 235 8.85 -30.97 8.33
CA PHE A 235 7.61 -31.26 7.60
C PHE A 235 6.71 -32.33 8.24
N ASN A 236 7.00 -32.79 9.46
CA ASN A 236 6.35 -33.91 10.17
C ASN A 236 4.80 -33.87 10.24
N ASN A 237 4.17 -32.75 9.91
CA ASN A 237 2.70 -32.56 9.91
C ASN A 237 2.08 -32.45 8.50
N SER A 238 2.77 -32.90 7.45
CA SER A 238 2.32 -32.82 6.05
C SER A 238 1.72 -34.16 5.60
N SER A 239 0.55 -34.52 6.13
CA SER A 239 -0.27 -35.64 5.65
C SER A 239 -1.72 -35.20 5.55
#